data_AF-A0A832IW99-F1
#
_entry.id   AF-A0A832IW99-F1
#
_cell.length_a   1.000
_cell.length_b   1.000
_cell.length_c   1.000
_cell.angle_alpha   90.00
_cell.angle_beta   90.00
_cell.angle_gamma   90.00
#
_symmetry.space_group_name_H-M   'P 1'
#
loop_
_entity.id
_entity.type
_entity.pdbx_description
1 polymer ?
#
loop_
_entity_poly.entity_id
_entity_poly.type
_entity_poly.pdbx_seq_one_letter_code
_entity_poly.pdbx_strand_id
1 'polypeptide(L)' 'KFVGNLPLLGYILMGKDKSMTVGLKITGSLSKPKVNTSAAQDILSLPLQIIKRTLESPAHIINK' A
#
# COMPACT_ATOMS: atom_id res chain seq x y z
N LYS A 1 -11.65 -22.50 12.38
CA LYS A 1 -10.35 -22.37 11.67
C LYS A 1 -10.47 -21.29 10.59
N PHE A 2 -10.31 -20.00 10.93
CA PHE A 2 -10.39 -18.89 9.95
C PHE A 2 -9.11 -18.01 9.95
N VAL A 3 -8.08 -18.39 10.71
CA VAL A 3 -6.88 -17.56 10.96
C VAL A 3 -5.68 -17.96 10.07
N GLY A 4 -5.85 -18.94 9.17
CA GLY A 4 -4.75 -19.46 8.33
C GLY A 4 -4.24 -18.50 7.25
N ASN A 5 -5.04 -17.51 6.84
CA ASN A 5 -4.71 -16.62 5.71
C ASN A 5 -4.26 -15.21 6.14
N LEU A 6 -4.02 -14.98 7.44
CA LEU A 6 -3.57 -13.69 7.94
C LEU A 6 -2.28 -13.18 7.23
N PRO A 7 -1.29 -14.04 6.89
CA PRO A 7 -0.11 -13.62 6.13
C PRO A 7 -0.42 -13.17 4.68
N LEU A 8 -1.35 -13.86 4.00
CA LEU A 8 -1.78 -13.55 2.64
C LEU A 8 -2.56 -12.23 2.59
N LEU A 9 -3.50 -12.04 3.51
CA LEU A 9 -4.26 -10.80 3.64
C LEU A 9 -3.35 -9.63 4.00
N GLY A 10 -2.40 -9.85 4.91
CA GLY A 10 -1.37 -8.87 5.25
C GLY A 10 -0.54 -8.46 4.04
N TYR A 11 -0.11 -9.41 3.19
CA TYR A 11 0.61 -9.12 1.95
C TYR A 11 -0.23 -8.38 0.91
N ILE A 12 -1.51 -8.72 0.75
CA ILE A 12 -2.40 -8.04 -0.22
C ILE A 12 -2.64 -6.58 0.20
N LEU A 13 -2.83 -6.33 1.50
CA LEU A 13 -3.08 -5.00 2.04
C LEU A 13 -1.81 -4.15 2.14
N MET A 14 -0.72 -4.71 2.67
CA MET A 14 0.51 -3.97 2.98
C MET A 14 1.62 -4.13 1.93
N GLY A 15 1.48 -5.06 0.98
CA GLY A 15 2.51 -5.37 -0.01
C GLY A 15 3.72 -6.10 0.57
N LYS A 16 4.77 -6.22 -0.26
CA LYS A 16 6.02 -6.96 0.03
C LYS A 16 6.75 -6.45 1.28
N ASP A 17 6.83 -5.13 1.43
CA ASP A 17 7.60 -4.50 2.50
C ASP A 17 6.79 -4.29 3.79
N LYS A 18 5.53 -4.75 3.80
CA LYS A 18 4.57 -4.64 4.91
C LYS A 18 4.33 -3.20 5.41
N SER A 19 4.66 -2.19 4.61
CA SER A 19 4.52 -0.77 4.96
C SER A 19 3.74 -0.04 3.88
N MET A 20 2.66 0.64 4.26
CA MET A 20 1.98 1.61 3.40
C MET A 20 2.63 2.99 3.59
N THR A 21 3.18 3.55 2.52
CA THR A 21 3.80 4.89 2.55
C THR A 21 2.83 5.91 1.98
N VAL A 22 2.52 6.96 2.74
CA VAL A 22 1.81 8.14 2.24
C VAL A 22 2.83 9.26 2.08
N GLY A 23 2.98 9.76 0.86
CA GLY A 23 3.90 10.83 0.54
C GLY A 23 3.33 12.20 0.92
N LEU A 24 4.09 12.98 1.68
CA LEU A 24 3.81 14.39 1.95
C LEU A 24 4.85 15.26 1.23
N LYS A 25 4.39 16.14 0.35
CA LYS A 25 5.23 17.13 -0.31
C LYS A 25 4.87 18.51 0.23
N ILE A 26 5.74 19.02 1.10
CA ILE A 26 5.62 20.36 1.68
C ILE A 26 6.44 21.32 0.83
N THR A 27 5.80 22.40 0.39
CA THR A 27 6.42 23.45 -0.45
C THR A 27 6.02 24.83 0.07
N GLY A 28 6.57 25.90 -0.50
CA GLY A 28 6.27 27.28 -0.06
C GLY A 28 7.13 27.73 1.12
N SER A 29 6.73 28.81 1.78
CA SER A 29 7.47 29.38 2.91
C SER A 29 7.07 28.72 4.24
N LEU A 30 7.94 28.83 5.25
CA LEU A 30 7.64 28.35 6.62
C LEU A 30 6.36 28.97 7.20
N SER A 31 6.04 30.22 6.82
CA SER A 31 4.85 30.94 7.31
C SER A 31 3.56 30.61 6.56
N LYS A 32 3.67 30.11 5.32
CA LYS A 32 2.53 29.72 4.47
C LYS A 32 2.90 28.47 3.67
N PRO A 33 3.06 27.32 4.32
CA PRO A 33 3.39 26.09 3.63
C PRO A 33 2.21 25.63 2.79
N LYS A 34 2.50 25.03 1.64
CA LYS A 34 1.55 24.31 0.80
C LYS A 34 1.81 22.83 0.94
N VAL A 35 0.83 22.11 1.48
CA VAL A 35 0.90 20.67 1.72
C VAL A 35 0.18 19.96 0.58
N ASN A 36 0.92 19.13 -0.15
CA ASN A 36 0.34 18.21 -1.13
C ASN A 36 0.54 16.78 -0.58
N THR A 37 -0.52 15.98 -0.60
CA THR A 37 -0.51 14.60 -0.12
C THR A 37 -0.77 13.64 -1.27
N SER A 38 -0.06 12.51 -1.32
CA SER A 38 -0.34 11.44 -2.27
C SER A 38 -1.57 10.61 -1.91
N ALA A 39 -2.13 10.79 -0.70
CA ALA A 39 -3.20 9.94 -0.16
C ALA A 39 -4.40 9.77 -1.11
N ALA A 40 -4.83 10.83 -1.81
CA ALA A 40 -5.92 10.73 -2.77
C ALA A 40 -5.57 9.82 -3.96
N GLN A 41 -4.37 9.99 -4.53
CA GLN A 41 -3.89 9.16 -5.63
C GLN A 41 -3.69 7.70 -5.18
N ASP A 42 -3.16 7.51 -3.98
CA ASP A 42 -2.94 6.19 -3.39
C ASP A 42 -4.27 5.44 -3.20
N ILE A 43 -5.30 6.11 -2.65
CA ILE A 43 -6.65 5.55 -2.45
C ILE A 43 -7.32 5.16 -3.78
N LEU A 44 -7.18 5.99 -4.81
CA LEU A 44 -7.78 5.69 -6.11
C LEU A 44 -7.08 4.51 -6.80
N SER A 45 -5.77 4.34 -6.60
CA SER A 45 -5.01 3.23 -7.18
C SER A 45 -5.10 1.92 -6.39
N LEU A 46 -5.53 2.00 -5.13
CA LEU A 46 -5.57 0.91 -4.16
C LEU A 46 -6.33 -0.35 -4.65
N PRO A 47 -7.53 -0.24 -5.26
CA PRO A 47 -8.24 -1.40 -5.78
C PRO A 47 -7.47 -2.18 -6.84
N LEU A 48 -6.84 -1.47 -7.80
CA LEU A 48 -6.03 -2.09 -8.86
C LEU A 48 -4.81 -2.82 -8.28
N GLN A 49 -4.16 -2.21 -7.28
CA GLN A 49 -3.03 -2.82 -6.59
C GLN A 49 -3.43 -4.06 -5.80
N ILE A 50 -4.61 -4.07 -5.16
CA ILE A 50 -5.14 -5.24 -4.45
C ILE A 50 -5.35 -6.41 -5.42
N ILE A 51 -5.97 -6.17 -6.58
CA ILE A 51 -6.17 -7.21 -7.61
C ILE A 51 -4.82 -7.76 -8.06
N LYS A 52 -3.87 -6.88 -8.42
CA LYS A 52 -2.51 -7.27 -8.82
C LYS A 52 -1.83 -8.14 -7.76
N ARG A 53 -1.82 -7.69 -6.49
CA ARG A 53 -1.21 -8.43 -5.38
C ARG A 53 -1.90 -9.76 -5.11
N THR A 54 -3.22 -9.83 -5.30
CA THR A 54 -3.98 -11.07 -5.13
C THR A 54 -3.53 -12.12 -6.16
N LEU A 55 -3.39 -11.73 -7.43
CA LEU A 55 -2.91 -12.60 -8.50
C LEU A 55 -1.43 -13.00 -8.34
N GLU A 56 -0.59 -12.09 -7.84
CA GLU A 56 0.85 -12.33 -7.61
C GLU A 56 1.14 -13.07 -6.30
N SER A 57 0.17 -13.15 -5.37
CA SER A 57 0.36 -13.74 -4.04
C SER A 57 0.82 -15.20 -4.03
N PRO A 58 0.32 -16.11 -4.91
CA PRO A 58 0.76 -17.51 -4.87
C PRO A 58 2.24 -17.67 -5.21
N ALA A 59 2.73 -16.92 -6.21
CA ALA A 59 4.12 -16.96 -6.65
C ALA A 59 5.12 -16.47 -5.59
N HIS A 60 4.68 -15.56 -4.71
CA HIS A 60 5.48 -15.02 -3.61
C HIS A 60 5.46 -15.89 -2.34
N ILE A 61 4.46 -16.76 -2.21
CA ILE A 61 4.33 -17.70 -1.08
C ILE A 61 5.13 -18.97 -1.35
N ILE A 62 5.16 -19.44 -2.60
CA ILE A 62 5.84 -20.69 -2.99
C ILE A 62 7.38 -20.52 -3.04
N ASN A 63 7.88 -19.31 -3.31
CA ASN A 63 9.31 -19.00 -3.40
C ASN A 63 9.91 -18.44 -2.10
N LYS A 64 9.33 -18.76 -0.94
CA LYS A 64 9.81 -18.30 0.36
C LYS A 64 10.21 -19.44 1.29
#